data_AF-A0A3D6BQ90-F1
#
_entry.id   AF-A0A3D6BQ90-F1
#
_cell.length_a   1.000
_cell.length_b   1.000
_cell.length_c   1.000
_cell.angle_alpha   90.00
_cell.angle_beta   90.00
_cell.angle_gamma   90.00
#
_symmetry.space_group_name_H-M   'P 1'
#
loop_
_entity.id
_entity.type
_entity.pdbx_description
1 polymer ?
#
loop_
_entity_poly.entity_id
_entity_poly.type
_entity_poly.pdbx_seq_one_letter_code
_entity_poly.pdbx_strand_id
1 'polypeptide(L)' 'MALSRLKKNGVILLHDYFPNSKPLWSNGTVIYGPHVAVERLIKEGADLVVLPLGELPWPTKLDSNVTSLALLMRKSD' A
#
# COMPACT_ATOMS: atom_id res chain seq x y z
N MET A 1 -6.19 -16.24 -6.14
CA MET A 1 -5.98 -14.91 -5.56
C MET A 1 -4.50 -14.55 -5.62
N ALA A 2 -4.11 -13.27 -5.68
CA ALA A 2 -2.71 -12.87 -5.79
C ALA A 2 -1.86 -13.37 -4.60
N LEU A 3 -2.40 -13.32 -3.38
CA LEU A 3 -1.71 -13.76 -2.16
C LEU A 3 -1.32 -15.24 -2.17
N SER A 4 -2.15 -16.11 -2.75
CA SER A 4 -1.84 -17.55 -2.85
C SER A 4 -0.74 -17.85 -3.87
N ARG A 5 -0.38 -16.88 -4.71
CA ARG A 5 0.71 -16.95 -5.69
C ARG A 5 1.96 -16.20 -5.25
N LEU A 6 1.90 -15.48 -4.12
CA LEU A 6 3.01 -14.71 -3.58
C LEU A 6 4.12 -15.65 -3.09
N LYS A 7 5.22 -15.72 -3.84
CA LYS A 7 6.41 -16.51 -3.51
C LYS A 7 7.22 -15.84 -2.40
N LYS A 8 8.17 -16.59 -1.81
CA LYS A 8 9.21 -16.02 -0.95
C LYS A 8 9.90 -14.87 -1.70
N ASN A 9 10.06 -13.72 -1.04
CA ASN A 9 10.57 -12.46 -1.60
C ASN A 9 9.75 -11.88 -2.77
N GLY A 10 8.55 -12.41 -3.01
CA GLY A 10 7.63 -11.85 -3.99
C GLY A 10 7.05 -10.54 -3.48
N VAL A 11 6.77 -9.63 -4.43
CA VAL A 11 6.20 -8.31 -4.14
C VAL A 11 4.92 -8.14 -4.93
N ILE A 12 3.87 -7.65 -4.28
CA ILE A 12 2.67 -7.15 -4.92
C ILE A 12 2.69 -5.63 -4.82
N LEU A 13 2.61 -4.94 -5.96
CA LEU A 13 2.43 -3.49 -5.99
C LEU A 13 0.93 -3.18 -5.82
N LEU A 14 0.60 -2.44 -4.77
CA LEU A 14 -0.73 -1.89 -4.54
C LEU A 14 -0.80 -0.49 -5.15
N HIS A 15 -1.87 -0.21 -5.89
CA HIS A 15 -2.25 1.14 -6.26
C HIS A 15 -3.31 1.68 -5.30
N ASP A 16 -3.38 3.01 -5.18
CA ASP A 16 -4.38 3.71 -4.36
C ASP A 16 -4.40 3.26 -2.88
N TYR A 17 -3.22 2.98 -2.33
CA TYR A 17 -3.04 2.69 -0.92
C TYR A 17 -2.85 3.99 -0.12
N PHE A 18 -3.83 4.31 0.72
CA PHE A 18 -3.82 5.47 1.61
C PHE A 18 -3.53 5.03 3.05
N PRO A 19 -2.31 5.23 3.58
CA PRO A 19 -1.94 4.78 4.91
C PRO A 19 -2.86 5.38 5.99
N ASN A 20 -3.34 4.53 6.91
CA ASN A 20 -4.29 4.90 7.96
C ASN A 20 -5.59 5.54 7.43
N SER A 21 -5.93 5.28 6.16
CA SER A 21 -7.02 5.96 5.46
C SER A 21 -6.96 7.50 5.53
N LYS A 22 -5.75 8.06 5.51
CA LYS A 22 -5.53 9.51 5.52
C LYS A 22 -5.27 10.04 4.11
N PRO A 23 -5.66 11.28 3.80
CA PRO A 23 -5.36 11.89 2.52
C PRO A 23 -3.86 12.08 2.35
N LEU A 24 -3.39 11.85 1.12
CA LEU A 24 -2.00 12.05 0.72
C LEU A 24 -1.76 13.42 0.10
N TRP A 25 -2.81 14.04 -0.43
CA TRP A 25 -2.73 15.32 -1.14
C TRP A 25 -3.67 16.35 -0.52
N SER A 26 -3.41 17.63 -0.84
CA SER A 26 -4.12 18.79 -0.31
C SER A 26 -5.61 18.84 -0.68
N ASN A 27 -6.03 18.13 -1.72
CA ASN A 27 -7.43 18.05 -2.13
C ASN A 27 -8.29 17.14 -1.24
N GLY A 28 -7.70 16.48 -0.23
CA GLY A 28 -8.43 15.68 0.75
C GLY A 28 -8.98 14.35 0.23
N THR A 29 -8.66 13.94 -1.01
CA THR A 29 -9.17 12.68 -1.57
C THR A 29 -8.57 11.47 -0.86
N VAL A 30 -9.41 10.49 -0.54
CA VAL A 30 -9.02 9.22 0.11
C VAL A 30 -9.78 8.05 -0.52
N ILE A 31 -9.08 6.95 -0.78
CA ILE A 31 -9.69 5.65 -1.11
C ILE A 31 -9.38 4.68 0.03
N TYR A 32 -10.43 4.22 0.72
CA TYR A 32 -10.31 3.38 1.91
C TYR A 32 -10.03 1.90 1.61
N GLY A 33 -10.53 1.42 0.47
CA GLY A 33 -10.60 -0.02 0.14
C GLY A 33 -9.29 -0.79 0.31
N PRO A 34 -8.20 -0.39 -0.37
CA PRO A 34 -6.93 -1.11 -0.30
C PRO A 34 -6.33 -1.17 1.11
N HIS A 35 -6.35 -0.07 1.85
CA HIS A 35 -5.84 -0.04 3.22
C HIS A 35 -6.67 -0.91 4.15
N VAL A 36 -8.00 -0.79 4.13
CA VAL A 36 -8.91 -1.60 4.96
C VAL A 36 -8.79 -3.09 4.63
N ALA A 37 -8.66 -3.45 3.35
CA ALA A 37 -8.50 -4.83 2.93
C ALA A 37 -7.20 -5.45 3.47
N VAL A 38 -6.08 -4.73 3.35
CA VAL A 38 -4.78 -5.20 3.88
C VAL A 38 -4.82 -5.32 5.41
N GLU A 39 -5.35 -4.32 6.10
CA GLU A 39 -5.51 -4.35 7.57
C GLU A 39 -6.36 -5.54 8.02
N ARG A 40 -7.46 -5.80 7.33
CA ARG A 40 -8.32 -6.95 7.60
C ARG A 40 -7.56 -8.27 7.42
N LEU A 41 -6.83 -8.43 6.32
CA LEU A 41 -6.05 -9.64 6.06
C LEU A 41 -4.99 -9.89 7.14
N ILE A 42 -4.28 -8.83 7.57
CA ILE A 42 -3.30 -8.91 8.66
C ILE A 42 -4.00 -9.33 9.97
N LYS A 43 -5.15 -8.74 10.29
CA LYS A 43 -5.96 -9.11 11.48
C LYS A 43 -6.48 -10.54 11.43
N GLU A 44 -6.79 -11.04 10.24
CA GLU A 44 -7.19 -12.44 9.99
C GLU A 44 -6.00 -13.43 10.06
N GLY A 45 -4.79 -12.95 10.37
CA GLY A 45 -3.59 -13.78 10.56
C GLY A 45 -2.75 -13.96 9.31
N ALA A 46 -3.00 -13.19 8.24
CA ALA A 46 -2.12 -13.21 7.09
C ALA A 46 -0.75 -12.62 7.45
N ASP A 47 0.30 -13.42 7.22
CA ASP A 47 1.67 -12.99 7.45
C ASP A 47 2.16 -12.04 6.35
N LEU A 48 1.78 -10.77 6.47
CA LEU A 48 2.01 -9.73 5.48
C LEU A 48 2.59 -8.47 6.13
N VAL A 49 3.37 -7.74 5.35
CA VAL A 49 3.82 -6.37 5.63
C VAL A 49 3.52 -5.50 4.41
N VAL A 50 3.16 -4.25 4.67
CA VAL A 50 2.93 -3.23 3.64
C VAL A 50 3.89 -2.07 3.85
N LEU A 51 4.55 -1.65 2.78
CA LEU A 51 5.47 -0.52 2.75
C LEU A 51 4.94 0.54 1.78
N PRO A 52 4.29 1.61 2.26
CA PRO A 52 3.97 2.78 1.44
C PRO A 52 5.27 3.38 0.90
N LEU A 53 5.29 3.73 -0.40
CA LEU A 53 6.47 4.35 -0.98
C LEU A 53 6.65 5.81 -0.52
N GLY A 54 5.57 6.50 -0.15
CA GLY A 54 5.64 7.86 0.38
C GLY A 54 6.06 8.88 -0.69
N GLU A 55 7.20 9.54 -0.48
CA GLU A 55 7.79 10.51 -1.40
C GLU A 55 8.76 9.85 -2.37
N LEU A 56 8.64 10.18 -3.65
CA LEU A 56 9.52 9.72 -4.73
C LEU A 56 10.48 10.83 -5.16
N PRO A 57 11.64 10.51 -5.74
CA PRO A 57 12.62 11.52 -6.16
C PRO A 57 12.22 12.26 -7.45
N TRP A 58 11.03 11.99 -8.01
CA TRP A 58 10.49 12.61 -9.21
C TRP A 58 9.04 13.09 -9.02
N PRO A 59 8.54 14.00 -9.86
CA PRO A 59 7.16 14.49 -9.77
C PRO A 59 6.11 13.40 -9.97
N THR A 60 5.01 13.50 -9.22
CA THR A 60 3.86 12.59 -9.24
C THR A 60 2.56 13.39 -9.47
N LYS A 61 1.41 12.87 -8.99
CA LYS A 61 0.11 13.52 -9.13
C LYS A 61 0.06 14.80 -8.29
N LEU A 62 -0.77 15.75 -8.74
CA LEU A 62 -1.13 16.98 -8.01
C LEU A 62 0.08 17.85 -7.64
N ASP A 63 1.02 18.01 -8.57
CA ASP A 63 2.20 18.87 -8.41
C ASP A 63 2.98 18.58 -7.12
N SER A 64 3.10 17.30 -6.78
CA SER A 64 3.76 16.80 -5.59
C SER A 64 4.74 15.69 -5.95
N ASN A 65 5.44 15.17 -4.96
CA ASN A 65 6.29 13.98 -5.11
C ASN A 65 5.71 12.77 -4.34
N VAL A 66 4.49 12.90 -3.81
CA VAL A 66 3.84 11.88 -2.96
C VAL A 66 3.09 10.88 -3.84
N THR A 67 3.15 9.60 -3.50
CA THR A 67 2.45 8.52 -4.22
C THR A 67 1.55 7.68 -3.33
N SER A 68 0.46 7.17 -3.91
CA SER A 68 -0.42 6.16 -3.29
C SER A 68 0.05 4.72 -3.54
N LEU A 69 1.27 4.54 -4.09
CA LEU A 69 1.85 3.21 -4.30
C LEU A 69 2.38 2.63 -2.99
N ALA A 70 2.15 1.33 -2.80
CA ALA A 70 2.71 0.58 -1.68
C ALA A 70 3.14 -0.83 -2.12
N LEU A 71 4.16 -1.37 -1.45
CA LEU A 71 4.61 -2.74 -1.64
C LEU A 71 4.00 -3.64 -0.59
N LEU A 72 3.31 -4.69 -0.99
CA LEU A 72 2.80 -5.74 -0.12
C LEU A 72 3.67 -6.99 -0.27
N MET A 73 4.18 -7.48 0.85
CA MET A 73 5.14 -8.59 0.91
C MET A 73 4.77 -9.53 2.06
N ARG A 74 5.34 -10.74 2.07
CA ARG A 74 5.37 -11.58 3.29
C ARG A 74 6.25 -10.90 4.34
N LYS A 75 5.99 -11.11 5.64
CA LYS A 75 6.99 -10.74 6.64
C LYS A 75 8.22 -11.62 6.42
N SER A 76 9.39 -11.02 6.58
CA SER A 76 10.63 -11.80 6.65
C SER A 76 10.77 -12.33 8.07
N ASP A 77 11.22 -13.57 8.21
CA ASP A 77 11.66 -14.15 9.48
C ASP A 77 12.84 -13.37 10.08
#